data_AF-A0A970LIY2-F1
#
_entry.id   AF-A0A970LIY2-F1
#
_cell.length_a   1.000
_cell.length_b   1.000
_cell.length_c   1.000
_cell.angle_alpha   90.00
_cell.angle_beta   90.00
_cell.angle_gamma   90.00
#
_symmetry.space_group_name_H-M   'P 1'
#
loop_
_entity.id
_entity.type
_entity.pdbx_description
1 polymer ?
#
loop_
_entity_poly.entity_id
_entity_poly.type
_entity_poly.pdbx_seq_one_letter_code
_entity_poly.pdbx_strand_id
1 'polypeptide(L)' 'MKTSEQIRVLCARTGVSLSELARRINQSPQNFNAKLKRDTITKEELINIAKVLGATYEQYFVLENGEKIR' A
#
# COMPACT_ATOMS: atom_id res chain seq x y z
N MET A 1 8.47 -0.01 10.58
CA MET A 1 7.02 0.16 10.32
C MET A 1 6.59 -0.96 9.38
N LYS A 2 5.53 -1.70 9.69
CA LYS A 2 5.03 -2.75 8.79
C LYS A 2 4.23 -2.14 7.63
N THR A 3 4.13 -2.87 6.52
CA THR A 3 3.34 -2.48 5.35
C THR A 3 1.89 -2.18 5.73
N SER A 4 1.31 -3.02 6.58
CA SER A 4 -0.04 -2.83 7.12
C SER A 4 -0.25 -1.53 7.90
N GLU A 5 0.75 -1.08 8.67
CA GLU A 5 0.69 0.21 9.36
C GLU A 5 0.78 1.37 8.37
N GLN A 6 1.64 1.26 7.34
CA GLN A 6 1.79 2.30 6.32
C GLN A 6 0.46 2.54 5.60
N ILE A 7 -0.24 1.46 5.23
CA ILE A 7 -1.56 1.53 4.58
C ILE A 7 -2.59 2.19 5.51
N ARG A 8 -2.60 1.85 6.80
CA ARG A 8 -3.52 2.48 7.77
C ARG A 8 -3.28 3.98 7.90
N VAL A 9 -2.02 4.40 8.00
CA VAL A 9 -1.64 5.81 8.06
C VAL A 9 -1.99 6.53 6.76
N LEU A 10 -1.78 5.90 5.61
CA LEU A 10 -2.14 6.46 4.31
C LEU A 10 -3.65 6.67 4.19
N CYS A 11 -4.45 5.68 4.60
CA CYS A 11 -5.91 5.79 4.68
C CYS A 11 -6.35 6.95 5.59
N ALA A 12 -5.76 7.08 6.79
CA ALA A 12 -6.07 8.15 7.72
C ALA A 12 -5.75 9.54 7.14
N ARG A 13 -4.64 9.69 6.42
CA ARG A 13 -4.23 10.97 5.79
C ARG A 13 -5.07 11.34 4.58
N THR A 14 -5.57 10.35 3.85
CA THR A 14 -6.40 10.56 2.65
C THR A 14 -7.91 10.60 2.96
N GLY A 15 -8.30 10.37 4.22
CA GLY A 15 -9.71 10.33 4.63
C GLY A 15 -10.49 9.14 4.10
N VAL A 16 -9.79 8.08 3.65
CA VAL A 16 -10.40 6.88 3.05
C VAL A 16 -10.39 5.74 4.05
N SER A 17 -11.54 5.10 4.26
CA SER A 17 -11.63 3.91 5.11
C SER A 17 -10.96 2.69 4.46
N LEU A 18 -10.48 1.73 5.25
CA LEU A 18 -9.89 0.48 4.72
C LEU A 18 -10.89 -0.32 3.86
N SER A 19 -12.18 -0.30 4.22
CA SER A 19 -13.22 -0.98 3.45
C SER A 19 -13.45 -0.31 2.10
N GLU A 20 -13.38 1.03 2.05
CA GLU A 20 -13.47 1.78 0.80
C GLU A 20 -12.22 1.56 -0.06
N LEU A 21 -11.03 1.58 0.53
CA LEU A 21 -9.79 1.24 -0.17
C LEU A 21 -9.87 -0.15 -0.81
N ALA A 22 -10.32 -1.15 -0.05
CA ALA A 22 -10.49 -2.51 -0.56
C ALA A 22 -11.38 -2.55 -1.81
N ARG A 23 -12.51 -1.83 -1.78
CA ARG A 23 -13.42 -1.72 -2.94
C ARG A 23 -12.76 -1.06 -4.14
N ARG A 24 -12.00 0.03 -3.93
CA ARG A 24 -11.28 0.75 -5.00
C ARG A 24 -10.23 -0.12 -5.69
N ILE A 25 -9.63 -1.07 -4.98
CA ILE A 25 -8.67 -2.02 -5.54
C ILE A 25 -9.32 -3.35 -5.98
N ASN A 26 -10.65 -3.38 -6.15
CA ASN A 26 -11.43 -4.56 -6.55
C ASN A 26 -11.28 -5.76 -5.60
N GLN A 27 -11.22 -5.51 -4.31
CA GLN A 27 -11.18 -6.55 -3.27
C GLN A 27 -12.35 -6.42 -2.29
N SER A 28 -12.74 -7.54 -1.69
CA SER A 28 -13.64 -7.51 -0.54
C SER A 28 -12.90 -6.97 0.70
N PRO A 29 -13.57 -6.17 1.56
CA PRO A 29 -12.98 -5.72 2.82
C PRO A 29 -12.46 -6.86 3.69
N GLN A 30 -13.13 -8.02 3.69
CA GLN A 30 -12.73 -9.19 4.48
C GLN A 30 -11.39 -9.77 4.00
N ASN A 31 -11.23 -9.95 2.68
CA ASN A 31 -9.99 -10.45 2.09
C ASN A 31 -8.84 -9.46 2.34
N PHE A 32 -9.09 -8.17 2.11
CA PHE A 32 -8.09 -7.13 2.31
C PHE A 32 -7.62 -7.05 3.78
N ASN A 33 -8.55 -7.07 4.73
CA ASN A 33 -8.20 -7.09 6.16
C ASN A 33 -7.43 -8.36 6.55
N ALA A 34 -7.75 -9.52 5.98
CA ALA A 34 -6.99 -10.74 6.20
C ALA A 34 -5.55 -10.62 5.67
N LYS A 35 -5.36 -10.04 4.48
CA LYS A 35 -4.02 -9.76 3.92
C LYS A 35 -3.22 -8.78 4.77
N LEU A 36 -3.85 -7.71 5.25
CA LEU A 36 -3.22 -6.75 6.17
C LEU A 36 -2.76 -7.41 7.48
N LYS A 37 -3.54 -8.35 8.03
CA LYS A 37 -3.16 -9.10 9.25
C LYS A 37 -2.01 -10.07 9.00
N ARG A 38 -1.97 -10.72 7.83
CA ARG A 38 -0.92 -11.67 7.44
C ARG A 38 0.33 -10.98 6.86
N ASP A 39 0.26 -9.67 6.63
CA ASP A 39 1.30 -8.86 5.98
C ASP A 39 1.66 -9.37 4.56
N THR A 40 0.68 -9.90 3.84
CA THR A 40 0.85 -10.50 2.50
C THR A 40 0.38 -9.57 1.37
N ILE A 41 0.52 -8.27 1.55
CA ILE A 41 0.18 -7.29 0.51
C ILE A 41 1.32 -7.27 -0.52
N THR A 42 0.99 -7.48 -1.79
CA THR A 42 1.99 -7.53 -2.87
C THR A 42 2.43 -6.13 -3.29
N LYS A 43 3.57 -6.04 -4.01
CA LYS A 43 4.04 -4.78 -4.60
C LYS A 43 3.02 -4.17 -5.56
N GLU A 44 2.39 -5.00 -6.39
CA GLU A 44 1.34 -4.58 -7.33
C GLU A 44 0.14 -3.98 -6.60
N GLU A 45 -0.25 -4.56 -5.46
CA GLU A 45 -1.30 -4.00 -4.61
C GLU A 45 -0.90 -2.66 -4.02
N LEU A 46 0.36 -2.50 -3.58
CA LEU A 46 0.85 -1.20 -3.06
C LEU A 46 0.83 -0.11 -4.13
N ILE A 47 1.23 -0.45 -5.36
CA ILE A 47 1.17 0.47 -6.50
C ILE A 47 -0.28 0.87 -6.79
N ASN A 48 -1.20 -0.10 -6.80
CA ASN A 48 -2.63 0.16 -7.01
C ASN A 48 -3.24 1.01 -5.88
N ILE A 49 -2.91 0.72 -4.62
CA ILE A 49 -3.34 1.50 -3.45
C ILE A 49 -2.86 2.95 -3.59
N ALA A 50 -1.59 3.16 -3.96
CA ALA A 50 -1.06 4.49 -4.16
C ALA A 50 -1.81 5.22 -5.27
N LYS A 51 -2.01 4.57 -6.43
CA LYS A 51 -2.75 5.12 -7.57
C LYS A 51 -4.18 5.56 -7.21
N VAL A 52 -4.95 4.72 -6.50
CA VAL A 52 -6.35 5.05 -6.15
C VAL A 52 -6.50 6.05 -5.00
N LEU A 53 -5.42 6.30 -4.25
CA LEU A 53 -5.36 7.27 -3.16
C LEU A 53 -4.61 8.56 -3.55
N GLY A 54 -4.18 8.70 -4.81
CA GLY A 54 -3.44 9.88 -5.28
C GLY A 54 -2.05 10.00 -4.68
N ALA A 55 -1.44 8.89 -4.29
CA ALA A 55 -0.07 8.80 -3.80
C ALA A 55 0.84 8.12 -4.83
N THR A 56 2.15 8.26 -4.65
CA THR A 56 3.16 7.56 -5.43
C THR A 56 3.89 6.57 -4.51
N TYR A 57 3.91 5.30 -4.90
CA TYR A 57 4.73 4.28 -4.24
C TYR A 57 6.03 4.10 -5.03
N GLU A 58 7.16 4.48 -4.43
CA GLU A 58 8.49 4.23 -4.98
C GLU A 58 9.21 3.20 -4.11
N GLN A 59 9.74 2.15 -4.74
CA GLN A 59 10.62 1.19 -4.12
C GLN A 59 11.86 1.05 -5.00
N TYR A 60 13.02 1.34 -4.45
CA TYR A 60 14.29 1.21 -5.16
C TYR A 60 15.40 0.84 -4.17
N PHE A 61 16.44 0.19 -4.68
CA PHE A 61 17.68 0.00 -3.94
C PHE A 61 18.58 1.23 -4.16
N VAL A 62 19.36 1.58 -3.15
CA VAL A 62 20.38 2.62 -3.25
C VAL A 62 21.72 1.94 -3.00
N LEU A 63 22.60 1.98 -4.01
CA LEU A 63 23.96 1.47 -3.89
C LEU A 63 24.84 2.48 -3.12
N GLU A 64 26.00 2.03 -2.64
CA GLU A 64 26.94 2.88 -1.88
C GLU A 64 27.44 4.10 -2.66
N ASN A 65 27.47 4.00 -3.99
CA ASN A 65 27.80 5.10 -4.91
C ASN A 65 26.65 6.11 -5.12
N GLY A 66 25.48 5.89 -4.50
CA GLY A 66 24.28 6.72 -4.65
C GLY A 66 23.39 6.37 -5.84
N GLU A 67 23.74 5.35 -6.62
CA GLU A 67 22.93 4.88 -7.75
C GLU A 67 21.63 4.23 -7.26
N LYS A 68 20.52 4.56 -7.92
CA LYS A 68 19.19 4.02 -7.61
C LYS A 68 18.79 2.93 -8.61
N ILE A 69 18.58 1.70 -8.12
CA ILE A 69 18.02 0.60 -8.90
C ILE A 69 16.51 0.55 -8.64
N ARG A 70 15.71 0.95 -9.64
CA ARG A 70 14.24 0.98 -9.60
C ARG A 70 13.64 -0.32 -10.13
#